data_AF-A0A0K2AVU2-F1
#
_entry.id   AF-A0A0K2AVU2-F1
#
_cell.length_a   1.000
_cell.length_b   1.000
_cell.length_c   1.000
_cell.angle_alpha   90.00
_cell.angle_beta   90.00
_cell.angle_gamma   90.00
#
_symmetry.space_group_name_H-M   'P 1'
#
loop_
_entity.id
_entity.type
_entity.pdbx_description
1 polymer ?
#
loop_
_entity_poly.entity_id
_entity_poly.type
_entity_poly.pdbx_seq_one_letter_code
_entity_poly.pdbx_strand_id
1 'polypeptide(L)'
;MRRARSATTGREDGTGVPRGRTRWGPFAALVTLPALVLLPLLVVLVGLVLSESDGRGDGRAAEHVPCSEALRFGGAALPDGARPVGACTLQGFQDTHYGAAFRMPRTGVQDWLAHTYPDAPAPRADTCGGGDGDLCLDLGPARGLPGGVDAHAVQVRVEYGADGTALVRFSAFTT
;
A
#
# COMPACT_ATOMS: atom_id res chain seq x y z
N MET A 1 54.41 66.76 -57.49
CA MET A 1 55.05 65.58 -58.13
C MET A 1 55.10 64.44 -57.13
N ARG A 2 54.63 63.24 -57.54
CA ARG A 2 54.96 61.87 -57.07
C ARG A 2 55.07 61.62 -55.56
N ARG A 3 54.18 60.78 -55.01
CA ARG A 3 54.37 59.33 -54.68
C ARG A 3 54.19 59.22 -53.16
N ALA A 4 53.75 58.14 -52.53
CA ALA A 4 53.42 56.78 -52.96
C ALA A 4 52.42 56.20 -51.94
N ARG A 5 51.78 55.10 -52.34
CA ARG A 5 51.09 54.16 -51.46
C ARG A 5 52.04 53.62 -50.39
N SER A 6 51.51 53.35 -49.20
CA SER A 6 51.82 52.14 -48.42
C SER A 6 50.66 51.82 -47.48
N ALA A 7 50.26 50.56 -47.49
CA ALA A 7 49.34 49.96 -46.53
C ALA A 7 50.11 49.52 -45.29
N THR A 8 49.59 49.75 -44.07
CA THR A 8 49.71 48.80 -42.97
C THR A 8 48.60 49.06 -41.95
N THR A 9 47.97 47.96 -41.55
CA THR A 9 46.91 47.77 -40.57
C THR A 9 47.23 48.30 -39.17
N GLY A 10 46.30 49.08 -38.60
CA GLY A 10 46.20 49.42 -37.18
C GLY A 10 44.77 49.17 -36.71
N ARG A 11 44.64 48.49 -35.58
CA ARG A 11 43.47 47.86 -34.95
C ARG A 11 42.53 48.89 -34.28
N GLU A 12 41.37 48.40 -33.82
CA GLU A 12 40.33 49.04 -32.98
C GLU A 12 39.17 49.69 -33.76
N ASP A 13 37.90 49.54 -33.41
CA ASP A 13 37.18 48.59 -32.57
C ASP A 13 35.69 48.81 -32.88
N GLY A 14 34.83 47.82 -32.63
CA GLY A 14 33.38 48.07 -32.62
C GLY A 14 32.57 47.35 -33.70
N THR A 15 32.75 46.04 -33.84
CA THR A 15 31.66 45.20 -34.34
C THR A 15 30.56 45.13 -33.28
N GLY A 16 29.57 46.02 -33.41
CA GLY A 16 28.27 45.83 -32.78
C GLY A 16 27.70 44.49 -33.19
N VAL A 17 27.65 43.54 -32.25
CA VAL A 17 26.93 42.28 -32.45
C VAL A 17 25.43 42.62 -32.54
N PRO A 18 24.75 42.40 -33.67
CA PRO A 18 23.31 42.48 -33.69
C PRO A 18 22.77 41.36 -32.79
N ARG A 19 22.05 41.75 -31.73
CA ARG A 19 21.26 40.82 -30.92
C ARG A 19 20.22 40.14 -31.83
N GLY A 20 20.58 38.98 -32.35
CA GLY A 20 19.70 38.09 -33.08
C GLY A 20 18.58 37.64 -32.14
N ARG A 21 17.43 38.32 -32.24
CA ARG A 21 16.21 37.98 -31.54
C ARG A 21 15.66 36.69 -32.17
N THR A 22 16.11 35.54 -31.67
CA THR A 22 15.63 34.22 -32.09
C THR A 22 14.13 34.14 -31.84
N ARG A 23 13.34 34.03 -32.93
CA ARG A 23 11.86 33.93 -32.93
C ARG A 23 11.40 32.55 -32.42
N TRP A 24 11.79 32.16 -31.20
CA TRP A 24 11.40 30.90 -30.55
C TRP A 24 10.20 31.04 -29.60
N GLY A 25 9.67 32.26 -29.45
CA GLY A 25 8.52 32.55 -28.58
C GLY A 25 7.28 31.66 -28.76
N PRO A 26 6.83 31.33 -29.99
CA PRO A 26 5.62 30.51 -30.14
C PRO A 26 5.87 29.01 -29.87
N PHE A 27 7.07 28.48 -30.15
CA PHE A 27 7.39 27.08 -29.90
C PHE A 27 7.61 26.78 -28.40
N ALA A 28 8.21 27.72 -27.67
CA ALA A 28 8.31 27.60 -26.21
C ALA A 28 6.91 27.59 -25.55
N ALA A 29 6.02 28.48 -25.99
CA ALA A 29 4.64 28.55 -25.50
C ALA A 29 3.83 27.26 -25.79
N LEU A 30 4.01 26.68 -26.97
CA LEU A 30 3.31 25.45 -27.40
C LEU A 30 3.76 24.21 -26.61
N VAL A 31 4.96 24.21 -26.02
CA VAL A 31 5.48 23.11 -25.18
C VAL A 31 5.17 23.35 -23.70
N THR A 32 5.18 24.62 -23.23
CA THR A 32 4.87 24.93 -21.83
C THR A 32 3.44 24.62 -21.44
N LEU A 33 2.46 24.82 -22.34
CA LEU A 33 1.04 24.54 -22.08
C LEU A 33 0.75 23.05 -21.83
N PRO A 34 1.14 22.11 -22.70
CA PRO A 34 0.95 20.69 -22.44
C PRO A 34 1.78 20.22 -21.25
N ALA A 35 2.99 20.75 -21.04
CA ALA A 35 3.77 20.43 -19.85
C ALA A 35 3.06 20.86 -18.55
N LEU A 36 2.45 22.05 -18.52
CA LEU A 36 1.69 22.54 -17.35
C LEU A 36 0.46 21.71 -17.02
N VAL A 37 -0.09 20.96 -17.98
CA VAL A 37 -1.24 20.07 -17.75
C VAL A 37 -0.78 18.63 -17.45
N LEU A 38 0.18 18.13 -18.22
CA LEU A 38 0.65 16.75 -18.11
C LEU A 38 1.43 16.50 -16.82
N LEU A 39 2.19 17.49 -16.33
CA LEU A 39 3.01 17.34 -15.14
C LEU A 39 2.19 17.24 -13.85
N PRO A 40 1.20 18.12 -13.56
CA PRO A 40 0.31 17.90 -12.41
C PRO A 40 -0.58 16.67 -12.59
N LEU A 41 -1.04 16.37 -13.82
CA LEU A 41 -1.81 15.15 -14.09
C LEU A 41 -0.98 13.90 -13.75
N LEU A 42 0.28 13.87 -14.17
CA LEU A 42 1.20 12.77 -13.86
C LEU A 42 1.50 12.69 -12.35
N VAL A 43 1.62 13.81 -11.65
CA VAL A 43 1.76 13.82 -10.18
C VAL A 43 0.51 13.26 -9.50
N VAL A 44 -0.69 13.61 -9.96
CA VAL A 44 -1.95 13.05 -9.44
C VAL A 44 -2.04 11.56 -9.75
N LEU A 45 -1.65 11.13 -10.94
CA LEU A 45 -1.69 9.72 -11.36
C LEU A 45 -0.68 8.88 -10.58
N VAL A 46 0.54 9.39 -10.37
CA VAL A 46 1.54 8.75 -9.50
C VAL A 46 1.06 8.76 -8.05
N GLY A 47 0.45 9.84 -7.57
CA GLY A 47 -0.14 9.90 -6.24
C GLY A 47 -1.27 8.88 -6.03
N LEU A 48 -2.13 8.69 -7.03
CA LEU A 48 -3.16 7.64 -7.05
C LEU A 48 -2.53 6.25 -7.07
N VAL A 49 -1.61 5.97 -7.99
CA VAL A 49 -0.95 4.65 -8.09
C VAL A 49 -0.16 4.31 -6.82
N LEU A 50 0.55 5.28 -6.22
CA LEU A 50 1.28 5.09 -4.96
C LEU A 50 0.34 5.01 -3.75
N SER A 51 -0.83 5.67 -3.78
CA SER A 51 -1.85 5.51 -2.73
C SER A 51 -2.60 4.17 -2.86
N GLU A 52 -2.79 3.68 -4.09
CA GLU A 52 -3.39 2.37 -4.39
C GLU A 52 -2.47 1.22 -3.92
N SER A 53 -1.15 1.41 -3.88
CA SER A 53 -0.24 0.40 -3.32
C SER A 53 -0.37 0.19 -1.81
N ASP A 54 -0.95 1.14 -1.06
CA ASP A 54 -1.23 1.01 0.37
C ASP A 54 -2.68 0.60 0.68
N GLY A 55 -3.54 0.47 -0.35
CA GLY A 55 -4.98 0.31 -0.17
C GLY A 55 -5.62 -0.54 -1.26
N ARG A 56 -5.35 -1.85 -1.25
CA ARG A 56 -6.06 -2.80 -2.10
C ARG A 56 -7.53 -2.85 -1.66
N GLY A 57 -8.42 -2.24 -2.43
CA GLY A 57 -9.87 -2.48 -2.32
C GLY A 57 -10.72 -1.39 -2.94
N ASP A 58 -11.44 -1.74 -4.02
CA ASP A 58 -12.50 -0.95 -4.67
C ASP A 58 -13.77 -0.80 -3.80
N GLY A 59 -13.61 -0.64 -2.48
CA GLY A 59 -14.67 -0.48 -1.48
C GLY A 59 -14.60 0.88 -0.78
N ARG A 60 -15.65 1.22 0.00
CA ARG A 60 -15.58 2.37 0.93
C ARG A 60 -14.29 2.28 1.76
N ALA A 61 -13.67 3.42 2.05
CA ALA A 61 -12.52 3.49 2.93
C ALA A 61 -12.80 2.69 4.22
N ALA A 62 -11.85 1.82 4.57
CA ALA A 62 -11.91 1.05 5.80
C ALA A 62 -12.09 1.97 7.01
N GLU A 63 -13.12 1.70 7.82
CA GLU A 63 -13.37 2.37 9.09
C GLU A 63 -12.53 1.74 10.19
N HIS A 64 -12.01 2.57 11.10
CA HIS A 64 -11.31 2.08 12.28
C HIS A 64 -12.30 1.61 13.35
N VAL A 65 -12.10 0.39 13.82
CA VAL A 65 -12.92 -0.24 14.86
C VAL A 65 -12.06 -0.78 16.00
N PRO A 66 -12.62 -1.00 17.21
CA PRO A 66 -11.92 -1.71 18.26
C PRO A 66 -11.47 -3.11 17.80
N CYS A 67 -10.22 -3.49 18.08
CA CYS A 67 -9.72 -4.82 17.69
C CYS A 67 -10.49 -5.98 18.31
N SER A 68 -11.06 -5.77 19.50
CA SER A 68 -11.96 -6.74 20.14
C SER A 68 -13.23 -6.98 19.32
N GLU A 69 -13.74 -5.95 18.65
CA GLU A 69 -14.90 -6.06 17.78
C GLU A 69 -14.55 -6.83 16.50
N ALA A 70 -13.44 -6.46 15.85
CA ALA A 70 -12.99 -7.13 14.63
C ALA A 70 -12.73 -8.63 14.85
N LEU A 71 -12.11 -9.00 15.97
CA LEU A 71 -11.87 -10.41 16.30
C LEU A 71 -13.17 -11.15 16.65
N ARG A 72 -14.06 -10.52 17.43
CA ARG A 72 -15.34 -11.11 17.84
C ARG A 72 -16.22 -11.46 16.65
N PHE A 73 -16.16 -10.67 15.57
CA PHE A 73 -16.92 -10.93 14.35
C PHE A 73 -16.68 -12.33 13.79
N GLY A 74 -15.43 -12.84 13.86
CA GLY A 74 -15.08 -14.21 13.48
C GLY A 74 -15.01 -15.20 14.64
N GLY A 75 -15.48 -14.85 15.83
CA GLY A 75 -15.44 -15.72 17.01
C GLY A 75 -14.11 -15.75 17.76
N ALA A 76 -13.18 -14.84 17.46
CA ALA A 76 -11.90 -14.74 18.13
C ALA A 76 -11.90 -13.70 19.26
N ALA A 77 -10.97 -13.88 20.19
CA ALA A 77 -10.56 -12.85 21.13
C ALA A 77 -9.05 -12.60 21.00
N LEU A 78 -8.61 -11.41 21.39
CA LEU A 78 -7.19 -11.08 21.42
C LEU A 78 -6.54 -11.90 22.55
N PRO A 79 -5.51 -12.71 22.29
CA PRO A 79 -4.89 -13.51 23.33
C PRO A 79 -4.21 -12.63 24.39
N ASP A 80 -4.12 -13.13 25.62
CA ASP A 80 -3.48 -12.41 26.72
C ASP A 80 -2.03 -12.06 26.38
N GLY A 81 -1.65 -10.83 26.70
CA GLY A 81 -0.31 -10.30 26.40
C GLY A 81 -0.05 -9.97 24.93
N ALA A 82 -1.00 -10.22 24.02
CA ALA A 82 -0.87 -9.80 22.63
C ALA A 82 -1.03 -8.28 22.48
N ARG A 83 -0.33 -7.73 21.49
CA ARG A 83 -0.31 -6.30 21.18
C ARG A 83 -0.86 -6.07 19.78
N PRO A 84 -1.94 -5.30 19.61
CA PRO A 84 -2.39 -4.89 18.29
C PRO A 84 -1.27 -4.19 17.50
N VAL A 85 -1.25 -4.42 16.19
CA VAL A 85 -0.32 -3.80 15.24
C VAL A 85 -1.13 -3.00 14.23
N GLY A 86 -1.00 -1.68 14.29
CA GLY A 86 -1.82 -0.80 13.46
C GLY A 86 -3.26 -0.75 13.96
N ALA A 87 -4.14 -0.25 13.08
CA ALA A 87 -5.55 -0.15 13.38
C ALA A 87 -6.31 -1.37 12.89
N CYS A 88 -7.33 -1.77 13.65
CA CYS A 88 -8.29 -2.78 13.23
C CYS A 88 -9.39 -2.10 12.40
N THR A 89 -9.88 -2.80 11.40
CA THR A 89 -10.70 -2.21 10.35
C THR A 89 -12.00 -2.96 10.13
N LEU A 90 -13.00 -2.20 9.69
CA LEU A 90 -14.26 -2.65 9.13
C LEU A 90 -14.41 -2.03 7.74
N GLN A 91 -14.68 -2.86 6.74
CA GLN A 91 -15.04 -2.39 5.41
C GLN A 91 -16.35 -3.06 5.00
N GLY A 92 -17.33 -2.28 4.53
CA GLY A 92 -18.65 -2.78 4.19
C GLY A 92 -19.30 -2.10 2.99
N PHE A 93 -19.88 -2.89 2.09
CA PHE A 93 -20.93 -2.41 1.18
C PHE A 93 -21.97 -3.49 0.86
N GLN A 94 -21.55 -4.57 0.20
CA GLN A 94 -22.35 -5.79 0.01
C GLN A 94 -21.89 -6.83 1.04
N ASP A 95 -20.59 -7.08 1.06
CA ASP A 95 -19.94 -7.89 2.07
C ASP A 95 -19.34 -7.02 3.17
N THR A 96 -19.32 -7.59 4.37
CA THR A 96 -18.66 -7.04 5.55
C THR A 96 -17.32 -7.73 5.73
N HIS A 97 -16.25 -6.95 5.84
CA HIS A 97 -14.88 -7.44 6.07
C HIS A 97 -14.29 -6.76 7.29
N TYR A 98 -13.96 -7.56 8.30
CA TYR A 98 -13.18 -7.13 9.45
C TYR A 98 -11.73 -7.56 9.31
N GLY A 99 -10.82 -6.67 9.69
CA GLY A 99 -9.37 -6.90 9.69
C GLY A 99 -8.75 -6.57 11.03
N ALA A 100 -7.84 -7.41 11.49
CA ALA A 100 -7.01 -7.14 12.66
C ALA A 100 -5.59 -7.69 12.46
N ALA A 101 -4.60 -7.04 13.06
CA ALA A 101 -3.25 -7.58 13.17
C ALA A 101 -2.74 -7.39 14.59
N PHE A 102 -2.01 -8.38 15.10
CA PHE A 102 -1.43 -8.33 16.44
C PHE A 102 -0.18 -9.20 16.56
N ARG A 103 0.69 -8.86 17.50
CA ARG A 103 1.85 -9.68 17.88
C ARG A 103 1.58 -10.47 19.14
N MET A 104 2.02 -11.71 19.17
CA MET A 104 1.99 -12.59 20.34
C MET A 104 3.23 -13.49 20.39
N PRO A 105 3.53 -14.17 21.52
CA PRO A 105 4.62 -15.14 21.57
C PRO A 105 4.40 -16.29 20.57
N ARG A 106 5.46 -16.68 19.84
CA ARG A 106 5.41 -17.75 18.84
C ARG A 106 4.88 -19.07 19.40
N THR A 107 5.29 -19.43 20.61
CA THR A 107 4.90 -20.68 21.26
C THR A 107 3.41 -20.75 21.59
N GLY A 108 2.74 -19.60 21.77
CA GLY A 108 1.32 -19.55 22.12
C GLY A 108 0.37 -19.59 20.92
N VAL A 109 0.87 -19.53 19.68
CA VAL A 109 0.02 -19.42 18.48
C VAL A 109 -0.88 -20.65 18.32
N GLN A 110 -0.33 -21.86 18.43
CA GLN A 110 -1.12 -23.08 18.25
C GLN A 110 -2.17 -23.25 19.35
N ASP A 111 -1.79 -22.96 20.60
CA ASP A 111 -2.72 -23.03 21.74
C ASP A 111 -3.87 -22.04 21.57
N TRP A 112 -3.57 -20.81 21.16
CA TRP A 112 -4.60 -19.80 20.86
C TRP A 112 -5.53 -20.25 19.73
N LEU A 113 -5.00 -20.79 18.64
CA LEU A 113 -5.81 -21.29 17.52
C LEU A 113 -6.70 -22.47 17.94
N ALA A 114 -6.15 -23.44 18.67
CA ALA A 114 -6.89 -24.61 19.14
C ALA A 114 -7.97 -24.24 20.16
N HIS A 115 -7.70 -23.25 21.02
CA HIS A 115 -8.69 -22.74 21.97
C HIS A 115 -9.81 -21.95 21.26
N THR A 116 -9.43 -21.11 20.29
CA THR A 116 -10.39 -20.26 19.56
C THR A 116 -11.27 -21.07 18.61
N TYR A 117 -10.68 -22.07 17.95
CA TYR A 117 -11.33 -22.90 16.94
C TYR A 117 -11.07 -24.38 17.21
N PRO A 118 -11.76 -25.00 18.17
CA PRO A 118 -11.50 -26.38 18.59
C PRO A 118 -11.80 -27.41 17.49
N ASP A 119 -12.74 -27.09 16.59
CA ASP A 119 -13.16 -27.96 15.48
C ASP A 119 -12.44 -27.62 14.16
N ALA A 120 -11.47 -26.69 14.18
CA ALA A 120 -10.72 -26.31 13.00
C ALA A 120 -9.76 -27.42 12.55
N PRO A 121 -9.52 -27.54 11.23
CA PRO A 121 -8.43 -28.36 10.74
C PRO A 121 -7.08 -27.80 11.23
N ALA A 122 -6.06 -28.67 11.23
CA ALA A 122 -4.69 -28.23 11.48
C ALA A 122 -4.30 -27.12 10.48
N PRO A 123 -3.71 -26.01 10.95
CA PRO A 123 -3.19 -24.98 10.07
C PRO A 123 -2.14 -25.53 9.10
N ARG A 124 -2.13 -25.00 7.88
CA ARG A 124 -1.15 -25.39 6.84
C ARG A 124 0.10 -24.51 6.93
N ALA A 125 1.24 -25.03 6.51
CA ALA A 125 2.54 -24.35 6.51
C ALA A 125 3.01 -24.00 5.07
N ASP A 126 2.08 -23.53 4.24
CA ASP A 126 2.24 -23.24 2.81
C ASP A 126 1.59 -21.88 2.47
N THR A 127 1.35 -21.59 1.18
CA THR A 127 0.78 -20.31 0.75
C THR A 127 -0.64 -20.09 1.29
N CYS A 128 -0.87 -18.94 1.92
CA CYS A 128 -2.20 -18.56 2.44
C CYS A 128 -3.06 -17.94 1.34
N GLY A 129 -4.39 -17.97 1.54
CA GLY A 129 -5.28 -17.06 0.83
C GLY A 129 -4.80 -15.61 1.00
N GLY A 130 -4.52 -14.94 -0.11
CA GLY A 130 -4.07 -13.54 -0.13
C GLY A 130 -2.57 -13.30 0.13
N GLY A 131 -1.69 -14.31 0.05
CA GLY A 131 -0.22 -14.15 0.09
C GLY A 131 0.53 -15.13 1.01
N ASP A 132 1.83 -14.91 1.19
CA ASP A 132 2.71 -15.81 1.95
C ASP A 132 2.54 -15.67 3.46
N GLY A 133 2.72 -16.78 4.18
CA GLY A 133 2.75 -16.88 5.64
C GLY A 133 3.37 -18.21 6.07
N ASP A 134 3.87 -18.28 7.30
CA ASP A 134 4.45 -19.50 7.87
C ASP A 134 3.38 -20.48 8.36
N LEU A 135 2.19 -19.95 8.68
CA LEU A 135 1.03 -20.74 9.08
C LEU A 135 -0.26 -20.08 8.59
N CYS A 136 -1.14 -20.87 7.98
CA CYS A 136 -2.41 -20.44 7.41
C CYS A 136 -3.56 -21.28 7.95
N LEU A 137 -4.64 -20.62 8.36
CA LEU A 137 -5.89 -21.24 8.74
C LEU A 137 -7.04 -20.57 8.01
N ASP A 138 -7.82 -21.34 7.25
CA ASP A 138 -9.01 -20.87 6.54
C ASP A 138 -10.23 -21.64 7.05
N LEU A 139 -11.18 -20.91 7.62
CA LEU A 139 -12.39 -21.46 8.23
C LEU A 139 -13.63 -20.98 7.47
N GLY A 140 -14.66 -21.81 7.51
CA GLY A 140 -16.00 -21.50 7.03
C GLY A 140 -17.01 -22.43 7.71
N PRO A 141 -18.30 -22.38 7.35
CA PRO A 141 -19.35 -23.09 8.09
C PRO A 141 -19.17 -24.61 8.06
N ALA A 142 -18.57 -25.13 7.00
CA ALA A 142 -18.25 -26.55 6.84
C ALA A 142 -16.82 -26.92 7.29
N ARG A 143 -16.04 -25.97 7.82
CA ARG A 143 -14.62 -26.13 8.14
C ARG A 143 -14.26 -25.53 9.50
N GLY A 144 -14.98 -25.93 10.54
CA GLY A 144 -14.62 -25.63 11.93
C GLY A 144 -14.83 -24.18 12.37
N LEU A 145 -15.51 -23.35 11.58
CA LEU A 145 -15.98 -22.05 12.06
C LEU A 145 -17.13 -22.28 13.06
N PRO A 146 -17.09 -21.71 14.28
CA PRO A 146 -18.13 -21.92 15.27
C PRO A 146 -19.49 -21.41 14.78
N GLY A 147 -20.56 -22.13 15.12
CA GLY A 147 -21.92 -21.62 14.90
C GLY A 147 -22.20 -20.38 15.76
N GLY A 148 -22.99 -19.44 15.22
CA GLY A 148 -23.44 -18.25 15.96
C GLY A 148 -22.47 -17.07 15.95
N VAL A 149 -21.37 -17.15 15.20
CA VAL A 149 -20.54 -15.98 14.86
C VAL A 149 -21.12 -15.25 13.65
N ASP A 150 -20.78 -13.97 13.50
CA ASP A 150 -21.31 -13.12 12.42
C ASP A 150 -20.63 -13.39 11.06
N ALA A 151 -19.38 -13.87 11.08
CA ALA A 151 -18.62 -14.17 9.87
C ALA A 151 -19.09 -15.44 9.15
N HIS A 152 -19.04 -15.44 7.81
CA HIS A 152 -19.15 -16.66 7.00
C HIS A 152 -17.79 -17.33 6.80
N ALA A 153 -16.70 -16.57 6.81
CA ALA A 153 -15.36 -17.09 6.67
C ALA A 153 -14.38 -16.34 7.56
N VAL A 154 -13.35 -17.06 8.02
CA VAL A 154 -12.22 -16.49 8.77
C VAL A 154 -10.94 -16.96 8.13
N GLN A 155 -9.99 -16.05 7.96
CA GLN A 155 -8.62 -16.38 7.57
C GLN A 155 -7.67 -15.86 8.63
N VAL A 156 -6.80 -16.75 9.08
CA VAL A 156 -5.69 -16.42 9.97
C VAL A 156 -4.40 -16.73 9.26
N ARG A 157 -3.53 -15.73 9.19
CA ARG A 157 -2.17 -15.87 8.71
C ARG A 157 -1.21 -15.53 9.82
N VAL A 158 -0.14 -16.30 9.93
CA VAL A 158 0.91 -16.08 10.91
C VAL A 158 2.26 -16.00 10.20
N GLU A 159 3.03 -14.99 10.58
CA GLU A 159 4.42 -14.80 10.19
C GLU A 159 5.27 -14.86 11.47
N TYR A 160 6.23 -15.78 11.55
CA TYR A 160 7.10 -15.95 12.70
C TYR A 160 8.31 -15.01 12.61
N GLY A 161 8.45 -14.17 13.63
CA GLY A 161 9.61 -13.31 13.82
C GLY A 161 10.82 -14.07 14.35
N ALA A 162 12.01 -13.55 14.02
CA ALA A 162 13.28 -14.07 14.55
C ALA A 162 13.45 -13.84 16.07
N ASP A 163 12.67 -12.92 16.65
CA ASP A 163 12.66 -12.55 18.06
C ASP A 163 11.78 -13.48 18.94
N GLY A 164 11.29 -14.58 18.37
CA GLY A 164 10.38 -15.50 19.06
C GLY A 164 8.95 -14.98 19.17
N THR A 165 8.60 -13.90 18.46
CA THR A 165 7.22 -13.43 18.31
C THR A 165 6.58 -13.96 17.04
N ALA A 166 5.27 -13.84 16.95
CA ALA A 166 4.47 -14.12 15.77
C ALA A 166 3.61 -12.90 15.47
N LEU A 167 3.62 -12.43 14.22
CA LEU A 167 2.65 -11.50 13.70
C LEU A 167 1.46 -12.29 13.17
N VAL A 168 0.31 -12.12 13.80
CA VAL A 168 -0.96 -12.71 13.38
C VAL A 168 -1.75 -11.67 12.61
N ARG A 169 -2.17 -12.00 11.40
CA ARG A 169 -3.13 -11.25 10.58
C ARG A 169 -4.42 -12.02 10.52
N PHE A 170 -5.49 -11.37 10.92
CA PHE A 170 -6.82 -11.93 11.03
C PHE A 170 -7.76 -11.19 10.08
N SER A 171 -8.52 -11.95 9.30
CA SER A 171 -9.65 -11.41 8.54
C SER A 171 -10.89 -12.27 8.75
N ALA A 172 -12.04 -11.62 8.85
CA ALA A 172 -13.32 -12.28 9.00
C ALA A 172 -14.36 -11.55 8.14
N PHE A 173 -15.13 -12.28 7.34
CA PHE A 173 -16.00 -11.66 6.36
C PHE A 173 -17.27 -12.43 6.03
N THR A 174 -18.24 -11.72 5.47
CA THR A 174 -19.44 -12.29 4.83
C THR A 174 -19.20 -12.55 3.35
N THR A 175 -20.06 -13.34 2.72
CA THR A 175 -19.99 -13.72 1.30
C THR A 175 -21.33 -13.54 0.61
#